data_AF-A0A183E522-F1
#
_entry.id   AF-A0A183E522-F1
#
_cell.length_a   1.000
_cell.length_b   1.000
_cell.length_c   1.000
_cell.angle_alpha   90.00
_cell.angle_beta   90.00
_cell.angle_gamma   90.00
#
_symmetry.space_group_name_H-M   'P 1'
#
loop_
_entity.id
_entity.type
_entity.pdbx_description
1 polymer ?
#
loop_
_entity_poly.entity_id
_entity_poly.type
_entity_poly.pdbx_seq_one_letter_code
_entity_poly.pdbx_strand_id
1 'polypeptide(L)'
;MITNGPVPVYKFERTDSPENGPVKYDYISPGHVIKAPGITLRCLATPGHTSDHMSLYFEEEGALFSGDCILGEGTCIFEDLYDYMNSLQKLSDLNIRRIYPGHGPIIEQGSAKIEEYIAHRQRREDQILKVIETLTRATSMQITNLVYKVCRFLHLSTITF
;
A
#
# COMPACT_ATOMS: atom_id res chain seq x y z
N MET A 1 2.03 -19.87 -24.07
CA MET A 1 0.69 -20.41 -24.34
C MET A 1 -0.26 -19.22 -24.34
N ILE A 2 -0.70 -18.74 -25.51
CA ILE A 2 -1.63 -17.60 -25.61
C ILE A 2 -3.03 -18.21 -25.57
N THR A 3 -3.82 -17.86 -24.57
CA THR A 3 -5.18 -18.39 -24.42
C THR A 3 -6.12 -17.63 -25.36
N ASN A 4 -6.59 -18.27 -26.44
CA ASN A 4 -7.61 -17.75 -27.35
C ASN A 4 -9.04 -17.78 -26.75
N GLY A 5 -9.17 -17.70 -25.43
CA GLY A 5 -10.43 -17.74 -24.68
C GLY A 5 -10.67 -16.47 -23.88
N PRO A 6 -11.86 -16.30 -23.27
CA PRO A 6 -12.13 -15.19 -22.38
C PRO A 6 -11.11 -15.17 -21.24
N VAL A 7 -10.50 -14.00 -21.01
CA VAL A 7 -9.51 -13.80 -19.93
C VAL A 7 -10.28 -13.53 -18.64
N PRO A 8 -10.18 -14.39 -17.61
CA PRO A 8 -10.82 -14.14 -16.34
C PRO A 8 -10.21 -12.90 -15.67
N VAL A 9 -11.04 -12.11 -15.00
CA VAL A 9 -10.61 -10.92 -14.24
C VAL A 9 -10.94 -11.17 -12.78
N TYR A 10 -9.91 -11.45 -11.99
CA TYR A 10 -10.06 -11.76 -10.57
C TYR A 10 -10.06 -10.50 -9.72
N LYS A 11 -10.86 -10.51 -8.64
CA LYS A 11 -11.01 -9.35 -7.76
C LYS A 11 -11.36 -9.75 -6.32
N PHE A 12 -10.97 -8.95 -5.33
CA PHE A 12 -11.57 -9.00 -3.99
C PHE A 12 -12.81 -8.11 -3.94
N GLU A 13 -13.87 -8.59 -3.27
CA GLU A 13 -15.11 -7.82 -3.16
C GLU A 13 -14.90 -6.56 -2.31
N ARG A 14 -15.36 -5.41 -2.81
CA ARG A 14 -15.36 -4.15 -2.04
C ARG A 14 -16.37 -4.23 -0.90
N THR A 15 -15.97 -3.77 0.28
CA THR A 15 -16.85 -3.74 1.47
C THR A 15 -17.49 -2.38 1.72
N ASP A 16 -17.02 -1.33 1.03
CA ASP A 16 -17.29 0.08 1.32
C ASP A 16 -18.17 0.77 0.28
N SER A 17 -18.33 0.18 -0.91
CA SER A 17 -19.14 0.73 -1.99
C SER A 17 -19.61 -0.35 -2.97
N PRO A 18 -20.82 -0.21 -3.55
CA PRO A 18 -21.30 -1.16 -4.55
C PRO A 18 -20.51 -1.03 -5.86
N GLU A 19 -20.23 -2.18 -6.49
CA GLU A 19 -19.62 -2.21 -7.81
C GLU A 19 -20.64 -1.87 -8.90
N ASN A 20 -20.41 -0.76 -9.60
CA ASN A 20 -21.22 -0.36 -10.75
C ASN A 20 -20.30 -0.26 -11.97
N GLY A 21 -20.37 -1.22 -12.88
CA GLY A 21 -19.57 -1.21 -14.08
C GLY A 21 -19.91 -2.36 -15.04
N PRO A 22 -19.52 -2.25 -16.32
CA PRO A 22 -19.80 -3.28 -17.32
C PRO A 22 -18.87 -4.51 -17.19
N VAL A 23 -17.85 -4.43 -16.33
CA VAL A 23 -16.83 -5.48 -16.16
C VAL A 23 -17.39 -6.57 -15.24
N LYS A 24 -17.31 -7.81 -15.70
CA LYS A 24 -17.64 -8.98 -14.87
C LYS A 24 -16.36 -9.48 -14.19
N TYR A 25 -16.41 -9.58 -12.87
CA TYR A 25 -15.30 -10.07 -12.06
C TYR A 25 -15.58 -11.47 -11.52
N ASP A 26 -14.53 -12.26 -11.40
CA ASP A 26 -14.51 -13.50 -10.63
C ASP A 26 -13.97 -13.18 -9.23
N TYR A 27 -14.86 -13.10 -8.24
CA TYR A 27 -14.45 -12.78 -6.88
C TYR A 27 -13.66 -13.93 -6.25
N ILE A 28 -12.53 -13.59 -5.63
CA ILE A 28 -11.66 -14.54 -4.95
C ILE A 28 -11.53 -14.18 -3.47
N SER A 29 -11.09 -15.14 -2.67
CA SER A 29 -10.82 -14.91 -1.24
C SER A 29 -9.33 -14.65 -0.99
N PRO A 30 -8.96 -13.94 0.09
CA PRO A 30 -7.57 -13.77 0.47
C PRO A 30 -6.86 -15.14 0.57
N GLY A 31 -5.63 -15.21 0.05
CA GLY A 31 -4.85 -16.45 -0.01
C GLY A 31 -5.13 -17.33 -1.23
N HIS A 32 -6.03 -16.91 -2.14
CA HIS A 32 -6.18 -17.56 -3.45
C HIS A 32 -4.83 -17.66 -4.16
N VAL A 33 -4.59 -18.79 -4.85
CA VAL A 33 -3.31 -19.07 -5.50
C VAL A 33 -3.53 -19.27 -7.00
N ILE A 34 -2.88 -18.44 -7.81
CA ILE A 34 -2.83 -18.56 -9.26
C ILE A 34 -1.56 -19.33 -9.63
N LYS A 35 -1.70 -20.41 -10.40
CA LYS A 35 -0.59 -21.29 -10.80
C LYS A 35 -0.43 -21.36 -12.31
N ALA A 36 0.83 -21.36 -12.75
CA ALA A 36 1.24 -21.70 -14.10
C ALA A 36 2.62 -22.41 -14.04
N PRO A 37 3.14 -22.99 -15.14
CA PRO A 37 4.47 -23.60 -15.12
C PRO A 37 5.55 -22.61 -14.66
N GLY A 38 6.17 -22.90 -13.51
CA GLY A 38 7.18 -22.04 -12.88
C GLY A 38 6.66 -20.79 -12.18
N ILE A 39 5.34 -20.65 -12.01
CA ILE A 39 4.72 -19.46 -11.42
C ILE A 39 3.71 -19.87 -10.35
N THR A 40 3.92 -19.42 -9.12
CA THR A 40 2.97 -19.48 -8.01
C THR A 40 2.75 -18.08 -7.47
N LEU A 41 1.60 -17.50 -7.78
CA LEU A 41 1.19 -16.17 -7.29
C LEU A 41 0.13 -16.34 -6.21
N ARG A 42 0.46 -15.91 -5.00
CA ARG A 42 -0.48 -15.85 -3.87
C ARG A 42 -1.11 -14.46 -3.80
N CYS A 43 -2.43 -14.41 -3.89
CA CYS A 43 -3.21 -13.18 -3.73
C CYS A 43 -3.31 -12.80 -2.24
N LEU A 44 -2.73 -11.66 -1.88
CA LEU A 44 -2.71 -11.12 -0.52
C LEU A 44 -3.69 -9.95 -0.42
N ALA A 45 -4.65 -10.05 0.50
CA ALA A 45 -5.46 -8.89 0.86
C ALA A 45 -4.58 -7.88 1.60
N THR A 46 -4.46 -6.70 1.00
CA THR A 46 -3.64 -5.60 1.51
C THR A 46 -4.46 -4.30 1.55
N PRO A 47 -5.61 -4.29 2.27
CA PRO A 47 -6.48 -3.13 2.34
C PRO A 47 -5.77 -1.93 2.99
N GLY A 48 -6.35 -0.76 2.77
CA GLY A 48 -5.84 0.51 3.28
C GLY A 48 -5.78 1.54 2.16
N HIS A 49 -5.11 1.22 1.04
CA HIS A 49 -5.19 2.05 -0.17
C HIS A 49 -6.62 2.12 -0.70
N THR A 50 -7.21 0.94 -0.90
CA THR A 50 -8.65 0.72 -1.10
C THR A 50 -9.07 -0.50 -0.29
N SER A 51 -10.37 -0.66 -0.02
CA SER A 51 -10.92 -1.82 0.70
C SER A 51 -10.67 -3.17 0.01
N ASP A 52 -10.62 -3.18 -1.32
CA ASP A 52 -10.40 -4.34 -2.19
C ASP A 52 -8.94 -4.53 -2.62
N HIS A 53 -8.01 -3.75 -2.07
CA HIS A 53 -6.62 -3.73 -2.55
C HIS A 53 -5.94 -5.10 -2.41
N MET A 54 -5.29 -5.53 -3.49
CA MET A 54 -4.64 -6.83 -3.62
C MET A 54 -3.17 -6.67 -4.01
N SER A 55 -2.29 -7.33 -3.27
CA SER A 55 -0.90 -7.55 -3.67
C SER A 55 -0.72 -9.01 -4.09
N LEU A 56 0.24 -9.28 -4.98
CA LEU A 56 0.54 -10.65 -5.42
C LEU A 56 1.95 -11.02 -4.97
N TYR A 57 2.07 -12.10 -4.20
CA TYR A 57 3.37 -12.64 -3.80
C TYR A 57 3.78 -13.78 -4.74
N PHE A 58 4.89 -13.58 -5.44
CA PHE A 58 5.52 -14.54 -6.32
C PHE A 58 6.51 -15.39 -5.52
N GLU A 59 6.10 -16.63 -5.22
CA GLU A 59 6.78 -17.48 -4.25
C GLU A 59 8.19 -17.89 -4.71
N GLU A 60 8.37 -18.16 -6.00
CA GLU A 60 9.62 -18.65 -6.56
C GLU A 60 10.77 -17.63 -6.47
N GLU A 61 10.47 -16.33 -6.62
CA GLU A 61 11.45 -15.25 -6.50
C GLU A 61 11.46 -14.57 -5.13
N GLY A 62 10.43 -14.80 -4.32
CA GLY A 62 10.18 -13.97 -3.13
C GLY A 62 9.91 -12.52 -3.50
N ALA A 63 9.18 -12.29 -4.60
CA ALA A 63 8.88 -10.95 -5.10
C ALA A 63 7.43 -10.56 -4.82
N LEU A 64 7.19 -9.27 -4.58
CA LEU A 64 5.86 -8.73 -4.36
C LEU A 64 5.48 -7.80 -5.50
N PHE A 65 4.36 -8.05 -6.15
CA PHE A 65 3.66 -7.04 -6.95
C PHE A 65 2.73 -6.27 -6.00
N SER A 66 3.15 -5.07 -5.58
CA SER A 66 2.50 -4.36 -4.46
C SER A 66 1.33 -3.48 -4.87
N GLY A 67 1.07 -3.29 -6.16
CA GLY A 67 0.11 -2.28 -6.62
C GLY A 67 0.44 -0.91 -6.01
N ASP A 68 -0.57 -0.28 -5.41
CA ASP A 68 -0.44 1.04 -4.78
C ASP A 68 -0.25 0.97 -3.26
N CYS A 69 -0.09 -0.24 -2.70
CA CYS A 69 0.24 -0.41 -1.28
C CYS A 69 1.65 0.11 -0.96
N ILE A 70 2.63 -0.18 -1.82
CA ILE A 70 4.03 0.28 -1.70
C ILE A 70 4.49 0.78 -3.06
N LEU A 71 5.09 1.98 -3.09
CA LEU A 71 5.52 2.65 -4.32
C LEU A 71 7.04 2.68 -4.40
N GLY A 72 7.57 2.70 -5.63
CA GLY A 72 9.01 2.80 -5.87
C GLY A 72 9.61 4.14 -5.46
N GLU A 73 8.81 5.20 -5.50
CA GLU A 73 9.18 6.55 -5.11
C GLU A 73 8.04 7.25 -4.39
N GLY A 74 8.38 8.13 -3.44
CA GLY A 74 7.41 8.87 -2.64
C GLY A 74 6.68 7.99 -1.62
N THR A 75 5.44 8.37 -1.29
CA THR A 75 4.59 7.59 -0.38
C THR A 75 3.19 7.45 -0.97
N CYS A 76 2.51 6.33 -0.72
CA CYS A 76 1.15 6.14 -1.19
C CYS A 76 0.13 6.96 -0.39
N ILE A 77 -1.04 7.15 -1.01
CA ILE A 77 -2.28 7.63 -0.37
C ILE A 77 -3.06 6.39 0.11
N PHE A 78 -3.84 6.53 1.17
CA PHE A 78 -4.72 5.48 1.68
C PHE A 78 -6.05 6.04 2.18
N GLU A 79 -7.11 5.25 2.06
CA GLU A 79 -8.44 5.51 2.62
C GLU A 79 -8.45 5.29 4.14
N ASP A 80 -7.78 4.23 4.63
CA ASP A 80 -7.74 3.87 6.05
C ASP A 80 -6.30 3.53 6.52
N LEU A 81 -5.79 4.28 7.50
CA LEU A 81 -4.43 4.09 8.03
C LEU A 81 -4.29 2.80 8.83
N TYR A 82 -5.32 2.38 9.56
CA TYR A 82 -5.27 1.21 10.43
C TYR A 82 -5.17 -0.06 9.60
N ASP A 83 -6.01 -0.20 8.59
CA ASP A 83 -5.96 -1.32 7.64
C ASP A 83 -4.65 -1.30 6.86
N TYR A 84 -4.19 -0.11 6.44
CA TYR A 84 -2.92 0.04 5.76
C TYR A 84 -1.73 -0.45 6.59
N MET A 85 -1.65 -0.07 7.87
CA MET A 85 -0.58 -0.51 8.77
C MET A 85 -0.66 -2.02 9.04
N ASN A 86 -1.86 -2.58 9.20
CA ASN A 86 -2.04 -4.03 9.34
C ASN A 86 -1.60 -4.78 8.08
N SER A 87 -1.84 -4.22 6.89
CA SER A 87 -1.37 -4.78 5.62
C SER A 87 0.15 -4.77 5.54
N LEU A 88 0.80 -3.65 5.88
CA LEU A 88 2.26 -3.58 5.92
C LEU A 88 2.86 -4.57 6.92
N GLN A 89 2.26 -4.74 8.09
CA GLN A 89 2.71 -5.70 9.09
C GLN A 89 2.59 -7.16 8.63
N LYS A 90 1.50 -7.51 7.91
CA LYS A 90 1.38 -8.84 7.31
C LYS A 90 2.43 -9.07 6.21
N LEU A 91 2.77 -8.03 5.46
CA LEU A 91 3.81 -8.10 4.43
C LEU A 91 5.21 -8.23 5.04
N SER A 92 5.49 -7.59 6.18
CA SER A 92 6.80 -7.69 6.85
C SER A 92 7.07 -9.09 7.44
N ASP A 93 6.03 -9.89 7.68
CA ASP A 93 6.16 -11.29 8.08
C ASP A 93 6.61 -12.21 6.92
N LEU A 94 6.63 -11.71 5.68
CA LEU A 94 7.05 -12.45 4.49
C LEU A 94 8.50 -12.13 4.10
N ASN A 95 9.19 -13.11 3.50
CA ASN A 95 10.53 -12.91 2.95
C ASN A 95 10.46 -12.23 1.56
N ILE A 96 10.14 -10.94 1.53
CA ILE A 96 10.02 -10.16 0.31
C ILE A 96 11.39 -9.58 -0.07
N ARG A 97 12.01 -10.18 -1.07
CA ARG A 97 13.31 -9.77 -1.60
C ARG A 97 13.19 -8.54 -2.47
N ARG A 98 12.23 -8.53 -3.39
CA ARG A 98 12.03 -7.46 -4.38
C ARG A 98 10.56 -7.04 -4.44
N ILE A 99 10.30 -5.76 -4.70
CA ILE A 99 8.96 -5.24 -4.93
C ILE A 99 8.87 -4.63 -6.33
N TYR A 100 7.84 -5.03 -7.07
CA TYR A 100 7.41 -4.47 -8.34
C TYR A 100 6.17 -3.59 -8.08
N PRO A 101 6.33 -2.27 -7.89
CA PRO A 101 5.23 -1.40 -7.53
C PRO A 101 4.33 -1.06 -8.72
N GLY A 102 3.12 -0.59 -8.44
CA GLY A 102 2.23 -0.02 -9.46
C GLY A 102 2.80 1.26 -10.09
N HIS A 103 3.56 2.03 -9.29
CA HIS A 103 4.23 3.25 -9.72
C HIS A 103 5.65 3.37 -9.17
N GLY A 104 6.53 4.00 -9.95
CA GLY A 104 7.93 4.23 -9.60
C GLY A 104 8.85 3.05 -9.96
N PRO A 105 10.14 3.14 -9.61
CA PRO A 105 11.14 2.13 -9.93
C PRO A 105 10.97 0.84 -9.11
N ILE A 106 11.60 -0.23 -9.59
CA ILE A 106 11.71 -1.51 -8.85
C ILE A 106 12.47 -1.27 -7.55
N ILE A 107 12.03 -1.93 -6.48
CA ILE A 107 12.68 -1.91 -5.18
C ILE A 107 13.41 -3.24 -4.96
N GLU A 108 14.74 -3.20 -4.97
CA GLU A 108 15.59 -4.38 -4.82
C GLU A 108 15.72 -4.88 -3.37
N GLN A 109 15.34 -4.05 -2.39
CA GLN A 109 15.41 -4.38 -0.95
C GLN A 109 14.01 -4.30 -0.35
N GLY A 110 13.18 -5.30 -0.67
CA GLY A 110 11.76 -5.31 -0.36
C GLY A 110 11.45 -5.21 1.14
N SER A 111 11.99 -6.12 1.97
CA SER A 111 11.80 -6.09 3.42
C SER A 111 12.22 -4.76 4.04
N ALA A 112 13.38 -4.22 3.64
CA ALA A 112 13.84 -2.92 4.14
C ALA A 112 12.88 -1.77 3.77
N LYS A 113 12.30 -1.80 2.57
CA LYS A 113 11.32 -0.79 2.14
C LYS A 113 10.01 -0.89 2.92
N ILE A 114 9.54 -2.10 3.25
CA ILE A 114 8.35 -2.29 4.08
C ILE A 114 8.59 -1.72 5.49
N GLU A 115 9.75 -2.03 6.09
CA GLU A 115 10.15 -1.48 7.40
C GLU A 115 10.25 0.05 7.36
N GLU A 116 10.83 0.62 6.30
CA GLU A 116 10.91 2.07 6.09
C GLU A 116 9.50 2.71 6.10
N TYR A 117 8.55 2.09 5.39
CA TYR A 117 7.16 2.54 5.34
C TYR A 117 6.48 2.48 6.71
N ILE A 118 6.61 1.36 7.43
CA ILE A 118 6.07 1.19 8.79
C ILE A 118 6.64 2.26 9.73
N ALA A 119 7.98 2.40 9.75
CA ALA A 119 8.66 3.35 10.61
C ALA A 119 8.30 4.81 10.27
N HIS A 120 8.10 5.12 8.99
CA HIS A 120 7.68 6.45 8.57
C HIS A 120 6.30 6.82 9.12
N ARG A 121 5.33 5.89 9.08
CA ARG A 121 3.97 6.11 9.60
C ARG A 121 3.94 6.16 11.13
N GLN A 122 4.61 5.23 11.81
CA GLN A 122 4.74 5.24 13.27
C GLN A 122 5.37 6.54 13.78
N ARG A 123 6.43 7.03 13.12
CA ARG A 123 7.04 8.31 13.47
C ARG A 123 6.05 9.47 13.41
N ARG A 124 5.14 9.46 12.43
CA ARG A 124 4.11 10.50 12.31
C ARG A 124 3.03 10.36 13.38
N GLU A 125 2.61 9.14 13.68
CA GLU A 125 1.68 8.85 14.77
C GLU A 125 2.24 9.32 16.12
N ASP A 126 3.49 8.97 16.44
CA ASP A 126 4.17 9.41 17.66
C ASP A 126 4.24 10.94 17.77
N GLN A 127 4.47 11.64 16.67
CA GLN A 127 4.46 13.12 16.64
C GLN A 127 3.08 13.69 16.96
N ILE A 128 2.02 13.07 16.43
CA ILE A 128 0.64 13.49 16.68
C ILE A 128 0.29 13.22 18.15
N LEU A 129 0.60 12.03 18.67
CA LEU A 129 0.33 11.66 20.07
C LEU A 129 1.02 12.62 21.04
N LYS A 130 2.31 12.91 20.83
CA LYS A 130 3.06 13.89 21.65
C LYS A 130 2.41 15.28 21.66
N VAL A 131 1.88 15.74 20.52
CA VAL A 131 1.17 17.03 20.47
C VAL A 131 -0.15 16.96 21.23
N ILE A 132 -0.93 15.89 21.05
CA ILE A 132 -2.21 15.70 21.75
C ILE A 132 -2.03 15.64 23.26
N GLU A 133 -1.00 14.94 23.76
CA GLU A 133 -0.68 14.85 25.19
C GLU A 133 -0.41 16.21 25.85
N THR A 134 0.05 17.21 25.08
CA THR A 134 0.34 18.55 25.58
C THR A 134 -0.86 19.51 25.55
N LEU A 135 -1.98 19.11 24.93
CA LEU A 135 -3.12 19.97 24.66
C LEU A 135 -4.38 19.44 25.34
N THR A 136 -5.09 20.29 26.10
CA THR A 136 -6.37 19.89 26.71
C THR A 136 -7.47 19.71 25.65
N ARG A 137 -7.47 20.57 24.62
CA ARG A 137 -8.36 20.51 23.45
C ARG A 137 -7.64 21.11 22.25
N ALA A 138 -7.76 20.48 21.08
CA ALA A 138 -7.20 20.98 19.83
C ALA A 138 -8.09 20.61 18.65
N THR A 139 -8.12 21.47 17.63
CA THR A 139 -8.69 21.14 16.32
C THR A 139 -7.67 20.41 15.46
N SER A 140 -8.13 19.67 14.46
CA SER A 140 -7.25 19.01 13.48
C SER A 140 -6.29 20.01 12.81
N MET A 141 -6.75 21.22 12.50
CA MET A 141 -5.91 22.28 11.92
C MET A 141 -4.76 22.70 12.86
N GLN A 142 -5.03 22.82 14.17
CA GLN A 142 -4.00 23.16 15.15
C GLN A 142 -2.95 22.05 15.25
N ILE A 143 -3.38 20.79 15.30
CA ILE A 143 -2.49 19.63 15.32
C ILE A 143 -1.63 19.60 14.04
N THR A 144 -2.25 19.76 12.87
CA THR A 144 -1.54 19.80 11.57
C THR A 144 -0.46 20.87 11.56
N ASN A 145 -0.76 22.10 11.99
CA ASN A 145 0.23 23.19 12.01
C ASN A 145 1.41 22.93 12.95
N LEU A 146 1.19 22.22 14.06
CA LEU A 146 2.24 21.86 15.02
C LEU A 146 3.11 20.68 14.54
N VAL A 147 2.48 19.69 13.91
CA VAL A 147 3.13 18.43 13.47
C VAL A 147 3.84 18.59 12.12
N TYR A 148 3.23 19.32 11.18
CA TYR A 148 3.73 19.49 9.82
C TYR A 148 4.35 20.86 9.59
N LYS A 149 4.82 21.54 10.66
CA LYS A 149 5.37 22.92 10.65
C LYS A 149 5.83 23.32 9.25
N VAL A 150 5.00 24.10 8.57
CA VAL A 150 5.34 24.61 7.24
C VAL A 150 6.57 25.47 7.47
N CYS A 151 7.73 24.98 7.02
CA CYS A 151 8.90 25.84 6.87
C CYS A 151 8.45 26.97 5.96
N ARG A 152 8.26 28.17 6.51
CA ARG A 152 7.92 29.41 5.78
C ARG A 152 9.08 29.90 4.89
N PHE A 153 9.97 29.00 4.50
CA PHE A 153 11.26 29.22 3.83
C PHE A 153 11.47 28.29 2.62
N LEU A 154 10.39 27.80 1.98
CA LEU A 154 10.47 27.25 0.63
C LEU A 154 9.72 28.18 -0.34
N HIS A 155 10.24 29.40 -0.47
CA HIS A 155 10.06 30.19 -1.67
C HIS A 155 11.45 30.29 -2.31
N LEU A 156 11.56 29.84 -3.56
CA LEU A 156 12.75 29.78 -4.42
C LEU A 156 13.59 28.49 -4.29
N SER A 157 13.16 27.45 -5.02
CA SER A 157 13.96 26.73 -6.03
C SER A 157 13.10 25.61 -6.63
N THR A 158 12.64 25.85 -7.86
CA THR A 158 12.25 24.88 -8.91
C THR A 158 11.86 23.46 -8.48
N ILE A 159 10.54 23.21 -8.50
CA ILE A 159 9.98 21.89 -8.78
C ILE A 159 10.24 21.62 -10.27
N THR A 160 11.13 20.70 -10.59
CA THR A 160 11.18 20.04 -11.90
C THR A 160 10.45 18.71 -11.79
N PHE A 161 9.47 18.53 -12.68
CA PHE A 161 8.69 17.30 -12.87
C PHE A 161 9.56 16.10 -13.22
#